data_AF-A0A917JBA3-F1
#
_entry.id   AF-A0A917JBA3-F1
#
_cell.length_a   1.000
_cell.length_b   1.000
_cell.length_c   1.000
_cell.angle_alpha   90.00
_cell.angle_beta   90.00
_cell.angle_gamma   90.00
#
_symmetry.space_group_name_H-M   'P 1'
#
loop_
_entity.id
_entity.type
_entity.pdbx_description
1 polymer ?
#
loop_
_entity_poly.entity_id
_entity_poly.type
_entity_poly.pdbx_seq_one_letter_code
_entity_poly.pdbx_strand_id
1 'polypeptide(L)'
;MNYCKSNLGMEVYCWCIMTNHVHLIYKAKDNNPEIILGRFKEHTAKQLIKSIESNVQESRKEWMLWMFKRAAAKSSNVKTNQFWQHHNKPIEFPSSQGLS
;
A
#
# COMPACT_ATOMS: atom_id res chain seq x y z
N MET A 1 -0.21 -5.80 -7.51
CA MET A 1 -1.45 -6.57 -7.24
C MET A 1 -1.27 -8.08 -7.29
N ASN A 2 -0.72 -8.64 -8.38
CA ASN A 2 -0.58 -10.10 -8.53
C ASN A 2 0.21 -10.76 -7.39
N TYR A 3 1.30 -10.13 -6.95
CA TYR A 3 2.06 -10.59 -5.79
C TYR A 3 1.19 -10.76 -4.53
N CYS A 4 0.31 -9.79 -4.24
CA CYS A 4 -0.54 -9.82 -3.05
C CYS A 4 -1.64 -10.88 -3.15
N LYS A 5 -2.17 -11.12 -4.35
CA LYS A 5 -3.13 -12.20 -4.62
C LYS A 5 -2.50 -13.58 -4.37
N SER A 6 -1.28 -13.80 -4.89
CA SER A 6 -0.62 -15.11 -4.82
C SER A 6 0.05 -15.39 -3.47
N ASN A 7 0.54 -14.38 -2.75
CA ASN A 7 1.39 -14.57 -1.57
C ASN A 7 0.79 -14.06 -0.25
N LEU A 8 -0.23 -13.19 -0.28
CA LEU A 8 -0.78 -12.56 0.93
C LEU A 8 -2.21 -13.00 1.25
N GLY A 9 -2.83 -13.87 0.43
CA GLY A 9 -4.24 -14.24 0.63
C GLY A 9 -5.20 -13.07 0.42
N MET A 10 -4.81 -12.10 -0.43
CA MET A 10 -5.55 -10.86 -0.69
C MET A 10 -6.36 -10.97 -1.97
N GLU A 11 -7.68 -11.04 -1.87
CA GLU A 11 -8.57 -11.06 -3.04
C GLU A 11 -9.00 -9.65 -3.40
N VAL A 12 -8.37 -9.04 -4.39
CA VAL A 12 -8.71 -7.68 -4.86
C VAL A 12 -9.83 -7.75 -5.90
N TYR A 13 -10.95 -7.09 -5.60
CA TYR A 13 -12.11 -6.93 -6.49
C TYR A 13 -11.99 -5.68 -7.36
N CYS A 14 -11.62 -4.54 -6.77
CA CYS A 14 -11.51 -3.25 -7.46
C CYS A 14 -10.38 -2.42 -6.85
N TRP A 15 -9.76 -1.57 -7.67
CA TRP A 15 -8.78 -0.60 -7.22
C TRP A 15 -8.75 0.63 -8.12
N CYS A 16 -8.40 1.78 -7.56
CA CYS A 16 -8.17 3.01 -8.29
C CYS A 16 -6.91 3.68 -7.75
N ILE A 17 -5.98 4.05 -8.63
CA ILE A 17 -4.77 4.79 -8.28
C ILE A 17 -4.97 6.26 -8.68
N MET A 18 -4.95 7.13 -7.68
CA MET A 18 -4.93 8.57 -7.85
C MET A 18 -3.50 9.07 -7.66
N THR A 19 -3.26 10.34 -7.99
CA THR A 19 -1.93 10.97 -7.84
C THR A 19 -1.40 10.99 -6.41
N ASN A 20 -2.28 10.94 -5.41
CA ASN A 20 -1.93 11.06 -3.98
C ASN A 20 -2.45 9.92 -3.08
N HIS A 21 -3.35 9.06 -3.55
CA HIS A 21 -3.89 7.95 -2.75
C HIS A 21 -4.41 6.80 -3.62
N VAL A 22 -4.77 5.69 -2.97
CA VAL A 22 -5.30 4.50 -3.63
C VAL A 22 -6.59 4.08 -2.94
N HIS A 23 -7.62 3.80 -3.73
CA HIS A 23 -8.83 3.11 -3.28
C HIS A 23 -8.70 1.63 -3.60
N LEU A 24 -9.15 0.79 -2.68
CA LEU A 24 -8.97 -0.66 -2.76
C LEU A 24 -10.17 -1.36 -2.15
N ILE A 25 -10.82 -2.22 -2.95
CA ILE A 25 -11.86 -3.13 -2.50
C ILE A 25 -11.27 -4.54 -2.54
N TYR A 26 -11.14 -5.16 -1.38
CA TYR A 26 -10.52 -6.48 -1.27
C TYR A 26 -11.10 -7.30 -0.10
N LYS A 27 -10.90 -8.61 -0.16
CA LYS A 27 -11.19 -9.55 0.91
C LYS A 27 -9.90 -10.22 1.40
N ALA A 28 -9.82 -10.44 2.71
CA ALA A 28 -8.79 -11.22 3.36
C ALA A 28 -9.26 -12.67 3.50
N LYS A 29 -8.48 -13.65 3.01
CA LYS A 29 -8.84 -15.07 3.13
C LYS A 29 -8.92 -15.54 4.60
N ASP A 30 -7.96 -15.12 5.41
CA ASP A 30 -7.83 -15.57 6.81
C ASP A 30 -8.37 -14.54 7.82
N ASN A 31 -9.39 -13.75 7.44
CA ASN A 31 -10.05 -12.75 8.29
C ASN A 31 -9.14 -11.71 8.97
N ASN A 32 -7.95 -11.43 8.40
CA ASN A 32 -6.98 -10.48 8.94
C ASN A 32 -6.67 -9.33 7.95
N PRO A 33 -7.66 -8.47 7.62
CA PRO A 33 -7.50 -7.43 6.61
C PRO A 33 -6.39 -6.42 6.95
N GLU A 34 -6.24 -6.06 8.23
CA GLU A 34 -5.22 -5.09 8.66
C GLU A 34 -3.79 -5.58 8.40
N ILE A 35 -3.50 -6.85 8.72
CA ILE A 35 -2.19 -7.47 8.49
C ILE A 35 -1.89 -7.52 7.00
N ILE A 36 -2.87 -7.94 6.20
CA ILE A 36 -2.73 -8.00 4.73
C ILE A 36 -2.48 -6.62 4.15
N LEU A 37 -3.21 -5.60 4.60
CA LEU A 37 -3.02 -4.21 4.17
C LEU A 37 -1.64 -3.68 4.56
N GLY A 38 -1.15 -4.01 5.75
CA GLY A 38 0.21 -3.69 6.19
C GLY A 38 1.26 -4.29 5.26
N ARG A 39 1.16 -5.59 4.95
CA ARG A 39 2.07 -6.29 4.02
C ARG A 39 1.96 -5.76 2.59
N PHE A 40 0.75 -5.42 2.14
CA PHE A 40 0.52 -4.76 0.85
C PHE A 40 1.29 -3.43 0.77
N LYS A 41 1.15 -2.58 1.79
CA LYS A 41 1.84 -1.30 1.87
C LYS A 41 3.35 -1.47 1.89
N GLU A 42 3.87 -2.41 2.69
CA GLU A 42 5.29 -2.68 2.78
C GLU A 42 5.88 -3.13 1.43
N HIS A 43 5.25 -4.14 0.81
CA HIS A 43 5.74 -4.67 -0.47
C HIS A 43 5.69 -3.62 -1.58
N THR A 44 4.56 -2.91 -1.71
CA THR A 44 4.40 -1.90 -2.76
C THR A 44 5.32 -0.70 -2.56
N ALA A 45 5.55 -0.26 -1.31
CA ALA A 45 6.51 0.80 -1.03
C ALA A 45 7.91 0.43 -1.52
N LYS A 46 8.40 -0.78 -1.20
CA LYS A 46 9.72 -1.26 -1.64
C LYS A 46 9.85 -1.27 -3.16
N GLN A 47 8.84 -1.77 -3.87
CA GLN A 47 8.85 -1.83 -5.33
C GLN A 47 8.78 -0.42 -5.95
N LEU A 48 7.90 0.46 -5.45
CA LEU A 48 7.73 1.82 -5.97
C LEU A 48 8.97 2.68 -5.74
N ILE A 49 9.57 2.62 -4.55
CA ILE A 49 10.81 3.34 -4.25
C ILE A 49 11.93 2.87 -5.19
N LYS A 50 12.10 1.55 -5.37
CA LYS A 50 13.09 1.02 -6.30
C LYS A 50 12.84 1.50 -7.74
N SER A 51 11.59 1.49 -8.18
CA SER A 51 11.22 2.00 -9.51
C SER A 51 11.57 3.48 -9.66
N ILE A 52 11.27 4.32 -8.67
CA ILE A 52 11.65 5.74 -8.65
C ILE A 52 13.17 5.90 -8.68
N GLU A 53 13.91 5.15 -7.86
CA GLU A 53 15.37 5.19 -7.81
C GLU A 53 16.01 4.81 -9.16
N SER A 54 15.45 3.82 -9.84
CA SER A 54 15.95 3.35 -11.15
C SER A 54 15.50 4.20 -12.34
N ASN A 55 14.52 5.09 -12.16
CA ASN A 55 13.97 5.88 -13.26
C ASN A 55 14.78 7.16 -13.48
N VAL A 56 15.65 7.15 -14.50
CA VAL A 56 16.48 8.30 -14.89
C VAL A 56 15.69 9.46 -15.50
N GLN A 57 14.46 9.23 -15.97
CA GLN A 57 13.62 10.24 -16.62
C GLN A 57 12.72 11.00 -15.63
N GLU A 58 12.59 10.52 -14.40
CA GLU A 58 11.74 11.18 -13.39
C GLU A 58 12.47 12.36 -12.76
N SER A 59 12.15 13.57 -13.24
CA SER A 59 12.76 14.82 -12.81
C SER A 59 12.58 15.11 -11.31
N ARG A 60 11.54 14.55 -10.67
CA ARG A 60 11.26 14.75 -9.24
C ARG A 60 11.88 13.67 -8.35
N LYS A 61 12.65 12.73 -8.90
CA LYS A 61 13.21 11.57 -8.18
C LYS A 61 13.89 11.97 -6.87
N GLU A 62 14.88 12.86 -6.93
CA GLU A 62 15.66 13.26 -5.75
C GLU A 62 14.79 13.94 -4.70
N TRP A 63 13.86 14.79 -5.15
CA TRP A 63 12.90 15.45 -4.27
C TRP A 63 11.97 14.45 -3.55
N MET A 64 11.41 13.49 -4.28
CA MET A 64 10.54 12.45 -3.70
C MET A 64 11.30 11.58 -2.70
N LEU A 65 12.51 11.12 -3.05
CA LEU A 65 13.33 10.30 -2.15
C LEU A 65 13.72 11.06 -0.88
N TRP A 66 14.08 12.34 -1.00
CA TRP A 66 14.33 13.19 0.15
C TRP A 66 13.08 13.33 1.04
N MET A 67 11.89 13.53 0.45
CA MET A 67 10.64 13.59 1.21
C MET A 67 10.36 12.28 1.97
N PHE A 68 10.54 11.13 1.33
CA PHE A 68 10.32 9.82 1.97
C PHE A 68 11.30 9.56 3.12
N LYS A 69 12.58 9.94 2.96
CA LYS A 69 13.58 9.87 4.04
C LYS A 69 13.22 10.79 5.20
N ARG A 70 12.82 12.03 4.91
CA ARG A 70 12.40 13.00 5.93
C ARG A 70 11.16 12.52 6.69
N ALA A 71 10.22 11.86 6.01
CA ALA A 71 9.05 11.26 6.65
C ALA A 71 9.43 10.05 7.52
N ALA A 72 10.33 9.17 7.05
CA ALA A 72 10.83 8.05 7.82
C ALA A 72 11.56 8.48 9.10
N ALA A 73 12.38 9.54 9.03
CA ALA A 73 13.08 10.08 10.19
C ALA A 73 12.15 10.56 11.33
N LYS A 74 10.87 10.85 11.01
CA LYS A 74 9.84 11.23 11.99
C LYS A 74 9.01 10.04 12.48
N SER A 75 9.25 8.83 11.95
CA SER A 75 8.51 7.63 12.31
C SER A 75 9.36 6.70 13.16
N SER A 76 8.77 6.15 14.22
CA SER A 76 9.41 5.10 15.03
C SER A 76 9.53 3.76 14.29
N ASN A 77 8.69 3.53 13.28
CA ASN A 77 8.47 2.19 12.71
C ASN A 77 9.02 2.03 11.29
N VAL A 78 9.54 3.10 10.67
CA VAL A 78 10.04 3.09 9.30
C VAL A 78 11.52 3.52 9.29
N LYS A 79 12.41 2.60 8.89
CA LYS A 79 13.85 2.81 9.02
C LYS A 79 14.48 3.68 7.92
N THR A 80 13.91 3.71 6.72
CA THR A 80 14.60 4.28 5.55
C THR A 80 13.74 5.26 4.76
N ASN A 81 12.61 4.80 4.24
CA ASN A 81 11.74 5.60 3.38
C ASN A 81 10.28 5.33 3.72
N GLN A 82 9.55 6.36 4.14
CA GLN A 82 8.11 6.26 4.39
C GLN A 82 7.35 6.74 3.15
N PHE A 83 6.87 5.78 2.36
CA PHE A 83 6.05 6.04 1.18
C PHE A 83 4.56 6.16 1.54
N TRP A 84 4.02 5.18 2.25
CA TRP A 84 2.62 5.19 2.70
C TRP A 84 2.48 5.89 4.04
N GLN A 85 1.35 6.56 4.23
CA GLN A 85 0.94 7.00 5.56
C GLN A 85 0.50 5.81 6.42
N HIS A 86 0.64 5.94 7.74
CA HIS A 86 0.21 4.91 8.71
C HIS A 86 -1.31 4.80 8.77
N HIS A 87 -2.01 5.94 8.70
CA HIS A 87 -3.47 5.97 8.78
C HIS A 87 -4.13 5.39 7.53
N ASN A 88 -5.21 4.66 7.78
CA ASN A 88 -6.10 4.08 6.78
C ASN A 88 -7.53 4.58 7.05
N LYS A 89 -8.42 4.50 6.06
CA LYS A 89 -9.86 4.71 6.24
C LYS A 89 -10.60 3.44 5.79
N PRO A 90 -10.47 2.31 6.53
CA PRO A 90 -11.17 1.09 6.17
C PRO A 90 -12.68 1.31 6.32
N ILE A 91 -13.44 0.83 5.35
CA ILE A 91 -14.89 0.70 5.41
C ILE A 91 -15.17 -0.79 5.26
N GLU A 92 -15.73 -1.40 6.29
CA GLU A 92 -16.15 -2.79 6.22
C GLU A 92 -17.42 -2.89 5.39
N PHE A 93 -17.39 -3.79 4.41
CA PHE A 93 -18.58 -4.17 3.66
C PHE A 93 -19.13 -5.45 4.29
N PRO A 94 -20.32 -5.42 4.92
CA PRO A 94 -20.95 -6.66 5.32
C PRO A 94 -21.21 -7.49 4.06
N SER A 95 -20.75 -8.74 4.05
CA SER A 95 -21.31 -9.71 3.12
C SER A 95 -22.81 -9.76 3.41
N SER A 96 -23.64 -9.58 2.40
CA SER A 96 -25.08 -9.81 2.54
C SER A 96 -25.25 -11.22 3.12
N GLN A 97 -25.57 -11.31 4.41
CA GLN A 97 -26.18 -12.51 4.94
C GLN A 97 -27.36 -12.82 4.03
N GLY A 98 -27.41 -14.06 3.56
CA GLY A 98 -28.32 -14.47 2.51
C GLY A 98 -29.71 -13.89 2.72
N LEU A 99 -30.27 -13.35 1.63
CA LEU A 99 -31.71 -13.47 1.42
C LEU A 99 -31.98 -14.98 1.35
N SER A 100 -32.15 -15.61 2.51
CA SER A 100 -32.79 -16.91 2.68
C SER A 100 -34.25 -16.70 2.96
#